data_AF-A0A9P8TF84-F1
#
_entry.id   AF-A0A9P8TF84-F1
#
_cell.length_a   1.000
_cell.length_b   1.000
_cell.length_c   1.000
_cell.angle_alpha   90.00
_cell.angle_beta   90.00
_cell.angle_gamma   90.00
#
_symmetry.space_group_name_H-M   'P 1'
#
loop_
_entity.id
_entity.type
_entity.pdbx_description
1 polymer ?
#
loop_
_entity_poly.entity_id
_entity_poly.type
_entity_poly.pdbx_seq_one_letter_code
_entity_poly.pdbx_strand_id
1 'polypeptide(L)'
;MVEFVSDKTRGRAEQGLNALLAKHLPGVDVHEKKRGGAAAIAQVRKNMDYWDANRHVAARERSKMDKKRNAAIRKAKETELRVEKLARLQTGDMEEVENAIAENVRRVKSWEHSDAKELRQLELKIIRLRNKENSRRKKVRQSKIKKDQFQAKVKKGLISVPGLTPGLAPVGESDSSDDEVDLDGEDVQLKDDYDEYN
;
A
#
# COMPACT_ATOMS: atom_id res chain seq x y z
N MET A 1 -34.99 46.16 18.13
CA MET A 1 -33.59 46.34 17.70
C MET A 1 -33.59 46.21 16.18
N VAL A 2 -33.05 47.17 15.42
CA VAL A 2 -33.09 47.09 13.95
C VAL A 2 -31.99 46.13 13.50
N GLU A 3 -32.38 45.00 12.92
CA GLU A 3 -31.43 44.01 12.40
C GLU A 3 -31.06 44.35 10.96
N PHE A 4 -29.76 44.55 10.72
CA PHE A 4 -29.21 44.77 9.39
C PHE A 4 -28.73 43.45 8.79
N VAL A 5 -29.10 43.21 7.53
CA VAL A 5 -28.72 41.99 6.78
C VAL A 5 -27.20 41.88 6.54
N SER A 6 -26.46 42.98 6.62
CA SER A 6 -25.00 42.99 6.48
C SER A 6 -24.34 44.24 7.09
N ASP A 7 -23.05 44.17 7.39
CA ASP A 7 -22.27 45.32 7.85
C ASP A 7 -22.22 46.45 6.81
N LYS A 8 -22.30 46.11 5.52
CA LYS A 8 -22.34 47.10 4.43
C LYS A 8 -23.64 47.89 4.43
N THR A 9 -24.78 47.23 4.69
CA THR A 9 -26.08 47.90 4.76
C THR A 9 -26.20 48.74 6.03
N ARG A 10 -25.65 48.25 7.14
CA ARG A 10 -25.53 49.00 8.39
C ARG A 10 -24.69 50.27 8.22
N GLY A 11 -23.48 50.15 7.65
CA GLY A 11 -22.59 51.31 7.46
C GLY A 11 -23.17 52.39 6.53
N ARG A 12 -23.95 51.99 5.52
CA ARG A 12 -24.68 52.96 4.67
C ARG A 12 -25.80 53.68 5.42
N ALA A 13 -26.54 52.96 6.27
CA ALA A 13 -27.59 53.55 7.09
C ALA A 13 -27.02 54.51 8.13
N GLU A 14 -25.91 54.15 8.76
CA GLU A 14 -25.18 55.01 9.72
C GLU A 14 -24.64 56.28 9.04
N GLN A 15 -24.09 56.18 7.83
CA GLN A 15 -23.66 57.35 7.04
C GLN A 15 -24.83 58.28 6.69
N GLY A 16 -25.98 57.72 6.28
CA GLY A 16 -27.19 58.51 6.00
C GLY A 16 -27.75 59.20 7.24
N LEU A 17 -27.76 58.51 8.39
CA LEU A 17 -28.15 59.07 9.68
C LEU A 17 -27.21 60.20 10.10
N ASN A 18 -25.89 60.00 9.97
CA ASN A 18 -24.91 61.02 10.32
C ASN A 18 -25.05 62.27 9.43
N ALA A 19 -25.36 62.11 8.14
CA ALA A 19 -25.62 63.23 7.24
C ALA A 19 -26.90 64.01 7.59
N LEU A 20 -27.96 63.30 8.01
CA LEU A 20 -29.22 63.93 8.46
C LEU A 20 -29.06 64.64 9.80
N LEU A 21 -28.35 64.03 10.75
CA LEU A 21 -28.03 64.63 12.05
C LEU A 21 -27.20 65.89 11.86
N ALA A 22 -26.20 65.86 10.98
CA ALA A 22 -25.38 67.03 10.67
C ALA A 22 -26.19 68.18 10.04
N LYS A 23 -27.29 67.90 9.33
CA LYS A 23 -28.18 68.92 8.74
C LYS A 23 -29.13 69.56 9.76
N HIS A 24 -29.45 68.87 10.84
CA HIS A 24 -30.43 69.31 11.84
C HIS A 24 -29.81 69.84 13.14
N LEU A 25 -28.50 69.66 13.36
CA LEU A 25 -27.79 70.26 14.48
C LEU A 25 -27.34 71.69 14.13
N PRO A 26 -27.87 72.73 14.80
CA PRO A 26 -27.45 74.10 14.55
C PRO A 26 -25.97 74.29 14.95
N GLY A 27 -25.19 74.93 14.07
CA GLY A 27 -23.76 75.21 14.29
C GLY A 27 -22.78 74.18 13.70
N VAL A 28 -23.28 73.09 13.09
CA VAL A 28 -22.44 72.19 12.29
C VAL A 28 -22.48 72.68 10.84
N ASP A 29 -21.64 73.68 10.52
CA ASP A 29 -21.40 74.07 9.12
C ASP A 29 -20.67 72.93 8.42
N VAL A 30 -21.43 71.94 7.93
CA VAL A 30 -20.93 71.06 6.88
C VAL A 30 -20.77 71.95 5.67
N HIS A 31 -19.56 72.49 5.47
CA HIS A 31 -19.12 72.98 4.18
C HIS A 31 -19.10 71.79 3.21
N GLU A 32 -20.29 71.35 2.78
CA GLU A 32 -20.44 70.67 1.52
C GLU A 32 -19.91 71.65 0.48
N LYS A 33 -18.65 71.46 0.10
CA LYS A 33 -18.12 72.02 -1.14
C LYS A 33 -19.01 71.47 -2.24
N LYS A 34 -20.11 72.19 -2.54
CA LYS A 34 -20.94 71.98 -3.71
C LYS A 34 -20.03 72.19 -4.89
N ARG A 35 -19.35 71.12 -5.31
CA ARG A 35 -18.66 71.07 -6.59
C ARG A 35 -19.75 71.43 -7.59
N GLY A 36 -19.63 72.59 -8.23
CA GLY A 36 -20.66 73.09 -9.14
C GLY A 36 -21.09 71.98 -10.09
N GLY A 37 -22.38 71.88 -10.41
CA GLY A 37 -22.93 70.76 -11.19
C GLY A 37 -22.11 70.46 -12.45
N ALA A 38 -21.54 71.49 -13.10
CA ALA A 38 -20.63 71.35 -14.22
C ALA A 38 -19.33 70.57 -13.90
N ALA A 39 -18.70 70.81 -12.75
CA ALA A 39 -17.49 70.10 -12.32
C ALA A 39 -17.79 68.63 -11.95
N ALA A 40 -18.95 68.37 -11.33
CA ALA A 40 -19.42 67.02 -11.05
C ALA A 40 -19.71 66.25 -12.36
N ILE A 41 -20.40 66.89 -13.30
CA ILE A 41 -20.71 66.31 -14.63
C ILE A 41 -19.42 66.05 -15.42
N ALA A 42 -18.47 66.99 -15.41
CA ALA A 42 -17.18 66.81 -16.08
C ALA A 42 -16.36 65.66 -15.46
N GLN A 43 -16.43 65.47 -14.14
CA GLN A 43 -15.77 64.35 -13.47
C GLN A 43 -16.45 63.01 -13.78
N VAL A 44 -17.79 62.98 -13.88
CA VAL A 44 -18.52 61.79 -14.32
C VAL A 44 -18.17 61.41 -15.76
N ARG A 45 -18.06 62.38 -16.67
CA ARG A 45 -17.63 62.14 -18.07
C ARG A 45 -16.20 61.60 -18.14
N LYS A 46 -15.25 62.23 -17.42
CA LYS A 46 -13.87 61.73 -17.35
C LYS A 46 -13.78 60.30 -16.80
N ASN A 47 -14.62 59.98 -15.81
CA ASN A 47 -14.71 58.63 -15.29
C ASN A 47 -15.30 57.67 -16.34
N MET A 48 -16.35 58.06 -17.06
CA MET A 48 -16.90 57.26 -18.16
C MET A 48 -15.86 57.00 -19.26
N ASP A 49 -15.17 58.02 -19.73
CA ASP A 49 -14.14 57.90 -20.77
C ASP A 49 -12.99 56.99 -20.30
N TYR A 50 -12.61 57.07 -19.02
CA TYR A 50 -11.64 56.18 -18.40
C TYR A 50 -12.12 54.72 -18.36
N TRP A 51 -13.39 54.48 -18.04
CA TRP A 51 -13.99 53.14 -18.03
C TRP A 51 -14.14 52.56 -19.45
N ASP A 52 -14.45 53.40 -20.44
CA ASP A 52 -14.53 52.99 -21.85
C ASP A 52 -13.13 52.69 -22.42
N ALA A 53 -12.13 53.52 -22.12
CA ALA A 53 -10.74 53.27 -22.48
C ALA A 53 -10.18 52.00 -21.82
N ASN A 54 -10.57 51.72 -20.57
CA ASN A 54 -10.15 50.54 -19.82
C ASN A 54 -11.14 49.36 -19.89
N ARG A 55 -12.10 49.39 -20.81
CA ARG A 55 -13.15 48.38 -20.93
C ARG A 55 -12.60 46.97 -21.11
N HIS A 56 -11.50 46.83 -21.85
CA HIS A 56 -10.82 45.54 -22.04
C HIS A 56 -10.17 45.01 -20.75
N VAL A 57 -9.59 45.89 -19.93
CA VAL A 57 -9.00 45.52 -18.64
C VAL A 57 -10.10 45.09 -17.68
N ALA A 58 -11.18 45.86 -17.58
CA ALA A 58 -12.35 45.52 -16.76
C ALA A 58 -13.01 44.22 -17.21
N ALA A 59 -13.14 43.97 -18.51
CA ALA A 59 -13.66 42.71 -19.05
C ALA A 59 -12.76 41.52 -18.70
N ARG A 60 -11.43 41.69 -18.77
CA ARG A 60 -10.46 40.65 -18.40
C ARG A 60 -10.53 40.34 -16.91
N GLU A 61 -10.67 41.35 -16.05
CA GLU A 61 -10.82 41.16 -14.61
C GLU A 61 -12.14 40.48 -14.25
N ARG A 62 -13.25 40.91 -14.85
CA ARG A 62 -14.56 40.23 -14.71
C ARG A 62 -14.46 38.76 -15.10
N SER A 63 -13.88 38.46 -16.26
CA SER A 63 -13.66 37.07 -16.70
C SER A 63 -12.83 36.26 -15.70
N LYS A 64 -11.77 36.84 -15.12
CA LYS A 64 -10.97 36.16 -14.07
C LYS A 64 -11.82 35.90 -12.81
N MET A 65 -12.63 36.86 -12.38
CA MET A 65 -13.51 36.72 -11.23
C MET A 65 -14.59 35.67 -11.47
N ASP A 66 -15.20 35.66 -12.66
CA ASP A 66 -16.19 34.67 -13.05
C ASP A 66 -15.58 33.26 -13.12
N LYS A 67 -14.36 33.12 -13.65
CA LYS A 67 -13.64 31.84 -13.63
C LYS A 67 -13.40 31.35 -12.20
N LYS A 68 -12.97 32.22 -11.29
CA LYS A 68 -12.77 31.88 -9.87
C LYS A 68 -14.09 31.48 -9.19
N ARG A 69 -15.16 32.24 -9.43
CA ARG A 69 -16.50 31.94 -8.92
C ARG A 69 -17.00 30.60 -9.44
N ASN A 70 -16.88 30.36 -10.74
CA ASN A 70 -17.30 29.10 -11.36
C ASN A 70 -16.46 27.91 -10.86
N ALA A 71 -15.16 28.09 -10.65
CA ALA A 71 -14.31 27.07 -10.03
C ALA A 71 -14.75 26.77 -8.58
N ALA A 72 -15.09 27.79 -7.79
CA ALA A 72 -15.61 27.60 -6.45
C ALA A 72 -16.97 26.87 -6.45
N ILE A 73 -17.87 27.23 -7.37
CA ILE A 73 -19.16 26.55 -7.55
C ILE A 73 -18.96 25.09 -7.94
N ARG A 74 -18.04 24.78 -8.85
CA ARG A 74 -17.72 23.39 -9.24
C ARG A 74 -17.22 22.58 -8.06
N LYS A 75 -16.30 23.13 -7.27
CA LYS A 75 -15.79 22.48 -6.06
C LYS A 75 -16.90 22.24 -5.04
N ALA A 76 -17.76 23.23 -4.80
CA ALA A 76 -18.89 23.10 -3.89
C ALA A 76 -19.86 21.98 -4.31
N LYS A 77 -20.19 21.91 -5.61
CA LYS A 77 -21.01 20.82 -6.17
C LYS A 77 -20.34 19.46 -6.03
N GLU A 78 -19.03 19.38 -6.28
CA GLU A 78 -18.27 18.13 -6.12
C GLU A 78 -18.25 17.68 -4.65
N THR A 79 -18.10 18.61 -3.70
CA THR A 79 -18.18 18.28 -2.27
C THR A 79 -19.58 17.86 -1.85
N GLU A 80 -20.62 18.50 -2.38
CA GLU A 80 -22.01 18.15 -2.11
C GLU A 80 -22.33 16.72 -2.60
N LEU A 81 -21.95 16.38 -3.83
CA LEU A 81 -22.10 15.02 -4.38
C LEU A 81 -21.34 13.98 -3.55
N ARG A 82 -20.13 14.31 -3.05
CA ARG A 82 -19.38 13.42 -2.15
C ARG A 82 -20.10 13.20 -0.83
N VAL A 83 -20.64 14.26 -0.23
CA VAL A 83 -21.40 14.17 1.02
C VAL A 83 -22.68 13.37 0.81
N GLU A 84 -23.38 13.59 -0.29
CA GLU A 84 -24.58 12.82 -0.65
C GLU A 84 -24.25 11.34 -0.82
N LYS A 85 -23.18 10.99 -1.54
CA LYS A 85 -22.71 9.61 -1.68
C LYS A 85 -22.39 8.98 -0.32
N LEU A 86 -21.69 9.70 0.56
CA LEU A 86 -21.40 9.21 1.92
C LEU A 86 -22.67 9.01 2.75
N ALA A 87 -23.64 9.92 2.64
CA ALA A 87 -24.93 9.78 3.31
C ALA A 87 -25.68 8.54 2.80
N ARG A 88 -25.72 8.30 1.48
CA ARG A 88 -26.35 7.11 0.88
C ARG A 88 -25.70 5.80 1.33
N LEU A 89 -24.37 5.78 1.41
CA LEU A 89 -23.62 4.65 1.95
C LEU A 89 -23.93 4.42 3.43
N GLN A 90 -24.09 5.49 4.23
CA GLN A 90 -24.44 5.41 5.64
C GLN A 90 -25.88 4.94 5.86
N THR A 91 -26.82 5.34 4.99
CA THR A 91 -28.21 4.86 5.03
C THR A 91 -28.35 3.41 4.57
N GLY A 92 -27.28 2.81 4.03
CA GLY A 92 -27.27 1.41 3.61
C GLY A 92 -28.00 1.17 2.29
N ASP A 93 -27.96 2.13 1.36
CA ASP A 93 -28.50 1.93 0.02
C ASP A 93 -27.70 0.82 -0.69
N MET A 94 -28.37 -0.32 -0.94
CA MET A 94 -27.72 -1.55 -1.38
C MET A 94 -26.99 -1.39 -2.72
N GLU A 95 -27.54 -0.61 -3.65
CA GLU A 95 -26.93 -0.42 -4.98
C GLU A 95 -25.60 0.35 -4.91
N GLU A 96 -25.54 1.43 -4.11
CA GLU A 96 -24.32 2.22 -3.91
C GLU A 96 -23.26 1.42 -3.15
N VAL A 97 -23.68 0.62 -2.16
CA VAL A 97 -22.80 -0.26 -1.39
C VAL A 97 -22.22 -1.37 -2.28
N GLU A 98 -23.04 -2.04 -3.07
CA GLU A 98 -22.60 -3.07 -4.01
C GLU A 98 -21.61 -2.52 -5.04
N ASN A 99 -21.90 -1.34 -5.59
CA ASN A 99 -21.00 -0.66 -6.52
C ASN A 99 -19.65 -0.31 -5.86
N ALA A 100 -19.67 0.20 -4.63
CA ALA A 100 -18.45 0.50 -3.88
C ALA A 100 -17.64 -0.77 -3.57
N ILE A 101 -18.30 -1.88 -3.21
CA ILE A 101 -17.65 -3.17 -3.00
C ILE A 101 -17.04 -3.69 -4.30
N ALA A 102 -17.79 -3.67 -5.41
CA ALA A 102 -17.32 -4.13 -6.71
C ALA A 102 -16.08 -3.33 -7.19
N GLU A 103 -16.09 -2.01 -7.00
CA GLU A 103 -14.95 -1.14 -7.32
C GLU A 103 -13.72 -1.50 -6.46
N ASN A 104 -13.90 -1.68 -5.15
CA ASN A 104 -12.83 -2.06 -4.24
C ASN A 104 -12.28 -3.45 -4.55
N VAL A 105 -13.13 -4.43 -4.81
CA VAL A 105 -12.74 -5.78 -5.23
C VAL A 105 -11.94 -5.73 -6.53
N ARG A 106 -12.37 -4.92 -7.51
CA ARG A 106 -11.63 -4.73 -8.76
C ARG A 106 -10.24 -4.13 -8.51
N ARG A 107 -10.13 -3.12 -7.63
CA ARG A 107 -8.83 -2.51 -7.28
C ARG A 107 -7.90 -3.52 -6.61
N VAL A 108 -8.40 -4.30 -5.64
CA VAL A 108 -7.61 -5.34 -4.97
C VAL A 108 -7.18 -6.42 -5.96
N LYS A 109 -8.11 -6.93 -6.78
CA LYS A 109 -7.81 -7.93 -7.80
C LYS A 109 -6.88 -7.42 -8.89
N SER A 110 -6.85 -6.12 -9.16
CA SER A 110 -5.91 -5.54 -10.12
C SER A 110 -4.45 -5.61 -9.65
N TRP A 111 -4.23 -5.78 -8.34
CA TRP A 111 -2.90 -6.00 -7.78
C TRP A 111 -2.53 -7.49 -7.72
N GLU A 112 -3.49 -8.39 -7.89
CA GLU A 112 -3.18 -9.81 -8.03
C GLU A 112 -2.40 -10.03 -9.33
N HIS A 113 -1.23 -10.65 -9.22
CA HIS A 113 -0.36 -10.90 -10.35
C HIS A 113 -1.07 -11.77 -11.41
N SER A 114 -0.99 -11.36 -12.67
CA SER A 114 -1.43 -12.16 -13.82
C SER A 114 -0.84 -13.57 -13.83
N ASP A 115 0.34 -13.72 -13.23
CA ASP A 115 1.12 -14.96 -13.19
C ASP A 115 0.89 -15.75 -11.90
N ALA A 116 -0.16 -15.46 -11.13
CA ALA A 116 -0.49 -16.16 -9.88
C ALA A 116 -0.55 -17.69 -10.03
N LYS A 117 -0.92 -18.19 -11.22
CA LYS A 117 -0.88 -19.63 -11.53
C LYS A 117 0.53 -20.18 -11.60
N GLU A 118 1.45 -19.48 -12.27
CA GLU A 118 2.84 -19.89 -12.40
C GLU A 118 3.57 -19.80 -11.06
N LEU A 119 3.32 -18.73 -10.31
CA LEU A 119 3.84 -18.55 -8.96
C LEU A 119 3.41 -19.71 -8.04
N ARG A 120 2.12 -20.06 -8.07
CA ARG A 120 1.58 -21.18 -7.28
C ARG A 120 2.16 -22.52 -7.72
N GLN A 121 2.41 -22.73 -9.01
CA GLN A 121 3.07 -23.93 -9.50
C GLN A 121 4.53 -24.02 -9.02
N LEU A 122 5.25 -22.89 -9.02
CA LEU A 122 6.62 -22.80 -8.48
C LEU A 122 6.66 -23.06 -6.98
N GLU A 123 5.76 -22.46 -6.21
CA GLU A 123 5.61 -22.72 -4.77
C GLU A 123 5.37 -24.21 -4.49
N LEU A 124 4.43 -24.83 -5.21
CA LEU A 124 4.16 -26.26 -5.07
C LEU A 124 5.37 -27.12 -5.45
N LYS A 125 6.13 -26.72 -6.48
CA LYS A 125 7.37 -27.41 -6.88
C LYS A 125 8.43 -27.31 -5.79
N ILE A 126 8.63 -26.14 -5.20
CA ILE A 126 9.58 -25.92 -4.09
C ILE A 126 9.20 -26.77 -2.87
N ILE A 127 7.92 -26.76 -2.49
CA ILE A 127 7.41 -27.58 -1.37
C ILE A 127 7.65 -29.08 -1.64
N ARG A 128 7.37 -29.56 -2.86
CA ARG A 128 7.63 -30.95 -3.24
C ARG A 128 9.10 -31.31 -3.17
N LEU A 129 10.00 -30.43 -3.62
CA LEU A 129 11.45 -30.65 -3.56
C LEU A 129 11.93 -30.76 -2.11
N ARG A 130 11.51 -29.84 -1.24
CA ARG A 130 11.80 -29.87 0.20
C ARG A 130 11.32 -31.16 0.85
N ASN A 131 10.12 -31.61 0.52
CA ASN A 131 9.55 -32.85 1.06
C ASN A 131 10.25 -34.11 0.53
N LYS A 132 10.68 -34.11 -0.75
CA LYS A 132 11.43 -35.22 -1.35
C LYS A 132 12.80 -35.39 -0.69
N GLU A 133 13.48 -34.29 -0.38
CA GLU A 133 14.76 -34.32 0.33
C GLU A 133 14.61 -34.91 1.74
N ASN A 134 13.61 -34.42 2.49
CA ASN A 134 13.30 -34.94 3.82
C ASN A 134 12.92 -36.43 3.79
N SER A 135 12.17 -36.87 2.78
CA SER A 135 11.79 -38.27 2.60
C SER A 135 13.01 -39.17 2.27
N ARG A 136 13.91 -38.71 1.40
CA ARG A 136 15.16 -39.43 1.09
C ARG A 136 16.03 -39.60 2.34
N ARG A 137 16.25 -38.53 3.12
CA ARG A 137 17.02 -38.59 4.37
C ARG A 137 16.38 -39.56 5.38
N LYS A 138 15.04 -39.58 5.50
CA LYS A 138 14.31 -40.53 6.34
C LYS A 138 14.48 -41.99 5.87
N LYS A 139 14.38 -42.26 4.57
CA LYS A 139 14.56 -43.60 4.00
C LYS A 139 15.97 -44.15 4.22
N VAL A 140 17.00 -43.32 4.04
CA VAL A 140 18.40 -43.71 4.29
C VAL A 140 18.60 -44.06 5.77
N ARG A 141 18.10 -43.22 6.70
CA ARG A 141 18.15 -43.50 8.14
C ARG A 141 17.44 -44.81 8.50
N GLN A 142 16.24 -45.04 7.96
CA GLN A 142 15.49 -46.28 8.19
C GLN A 142 16.22 -47.51 7.63
N SER A 143 16.86 -47.40 6.47
CA SER A 143 17.67 -48.49 5.90
C SER A 143 18.86 -48.82 6.79
N LYS A 144 19.58 -47.80 7.30
CA LYS A 144 20.68 -48.00 8.25
C LYS A 144 20.22 -48.69 9.53
N ILE A 145 19.13 -48.20 10.14
CA ILE A 145 18.54 -48.81 11.34
C ILE A 145 18.15 -50.27 11.08
N LYS A 146 17.55 -50.59 9.92
CA LYS A 146 17.20 -51.98 9.57
C LYS A 146 18.42 -52.88 9.40
N LYS A 147 19.50 -52.38 8.80
CA LYS A 147 20.77 -53.10 8.68
C LYS A 147 21.41 -53.35 10.05
N ASP A 148 21.45 -52.33 10.90
CA ASP A 148 21.99 -52.43 12.26
C ASP A 148 21.18 -53.42 13.10
N GLN A 149 19.84 -53.39 12.99
CA GLN A 149 18.95 -54.36 13.63
C GLN A 149 19.16 -55.79 13.11
N PHE A 150 19.38 -55.96 11.81
CA PHE A 150 19.67 -57.26 11.22
C PHE A 150 21.01 -57.80 11.74
N GLN A 151 22.08 -57.01 11.70
CA GLN A 151 23.38 -57.40 12.24
C GLN A 151 23.32 -57.72 13.74
N ALA A 152 22.58 -56.95 14.53
CA ALA A 152 22.39 -57.24 15.95
C ALA A 152 21.67 -58.57 16.19
N LYS A 153 20.69 -58.93 15.35
CA LYS A 153 20.00 -60.23 15.42
C LYS A 153 20.87 -61.40 14.99
N VAL A 154 21.73 -61.21 13.99
CA VAL A 154 22.73 -62.21 13.55
C VAL A 154 23.77 -62.43 14.66
N LYS A 155 24.34 -61.36 15.24
CA LYS A 155 25.31 -61.45 16.36
C LYS A 155 24.72 -62.14 17.59
N LYS A 156 23.43 -61.92 17.87
CA LYS A 156 22.71 -62.57 18.97
C LYS A 156 22.21 -63.99 18.62
N GLY A 157 22.48 -64.49 17.41
CA GLY A 157 22.09 -65.83 16.98
C GLY A 157 20.58 -66.04 16.71
N LEU A 158 19.78 -64.96 16.63
CA LEU A 158 18.34 -65.05 16.36
C LEU A 158 18.00 -65.28 14.88
N ILE A 159 18.94 -65.01 13.97
CA ILE A 159 18.78 -65.21 12.53
C ILE A 159 20.00 -65.97 12.01
N SER A 160 19.78 -67.14 11.41
CA SER A 160 20.81 -67.90 10.71
C SER A 160 21.03 -67.35 9.31
N VAL A 161 22.25 -66.94 9.00
CA VAL A 161 22.64 -66.54 7.63
C VAL A 161 23.24 -67.76 6.94
N PRO A 162 22.78 -68.16 5.75
CA PRO A 162 23.36 -69.30 5.04
C PRO A 162 24.86 -69.08 4.79
N GLY A 163 25.68 -70.07 5.14
CA GLY A 163 27.15 -69.98 5.09
C GLY A 163 27.82 -69.51 6.38
N LEU A 164 27.07 -68.96 7.34
CA LEU A 164 27.53 -68.70 8.70
C LEU A 164 26.92 -69.79 9.60
N THR A 165 27.72 -70.77 10.01
CA THR A 165 27.19 -71.94 10.73
C THR A 165 26.60 -71.52 12.07
N PRO A 166 25.29 -71.76 12.32
CA PRO A 166 24.71 -71.57 13.64
C PRO A 166 25.34 -72.63 14.57
N GLY A 167 26.29 -72.20 15.40
CA GLY A 167 27.07 -73.10 16.27
C GLY A 167 28.58 -73.10 16.04
N LEU A 168 29.14 -72.23 15.19
CA LEU A 168 30.58 -71.95 15.27
C LEU A 168 30.88 -71.31 16.63
N ALA A 169 31.83 -71.87 17.39
CA ALA A 169 32.20 -71.36 18.70
C ALA A 169 32.75 -69.93 18.56
N PRO A 170 32.39 -68.99 19.44
CA PRO A 170 33.07 -67.69 19.50
C PRO A 170 34.49 -67.94 19.97
N VAL A 171 35.43 -68.05 19.03
CA VAL A 171 36.86 -68.13 19.32
C VAL A 171 37.31 -66.78 19.89
N GLY A 172 37.80 -66.79 21.13
CA GLY A 172 38.40 -65.62 21.77
C GLY A 172 39.81 -65.40 21.25
N GLU A 173 40.33 -64.17 21.30
CA GLU A 173 41.72 -63.85 20.93
C GLU A 173 42.76 -64.70 21.69
N SER A 174 42.38 -65.31 22.80
CA SER A 174 43.20 -66.23 23.59
C SER A 174 43.25 -67.69 23.09
N ASP A 175 42.46 -68.06 22.08
CA ASP A 175 42.41 -69.42 21.51
C ASP A 175 43.19 -69.54 20.18
N SER A 176 43.80 -68.44 19.73
CA SER A 176 44.69 -68.41 18.56
C SER A 176 46.15 -68.54 19.00
N SER A 177 46.52 -69.71 19.53
CA SER A 177 47.92 -70.04 19.76
C SER A 177 48.36 -71.16 18.82
N ASP A 178 49.37 -70.79 18.00
CA ASP A 178 50.28 -71.61 17.19
C ASP A 178 49.69 -72.51 16.10
N ASP A 179 49.80 -72.05 14.85
CA ASP A 179 50.65 -72.73 13.87
C ASP A 179 51.01 -71.78 12.70
N GLU A 180 52.32 -71.64 12.48
CA GLU A 180 52.99 -70.82 11.48
C GLU A 180 52.58 -71.15 10.03
N VAL A 181 52.47 -70.11 9.19
CA VAL A 181 53.01 -70.13 7.81
C VAL A 181 53.17 -68.70 7.29
N ASP A 182 54.41 -68.29 7.12
CA ASP A 182 54.85 -67.10 6.37
C ASP A 182 54.31 -67.12 4.93
N LEU A 183 53.81 -65.97 4.46
CA LEU A 183 53.73 -65.66 3.03
C LEU A 183 53.66 -64.13 2.82
N ASP A 184 54.76 -63.62 2.28
CA ASP A 184 55.03 -62.25 1.88
C ASP A 184 53.94 -61.66 0.95
N GLY A 185 53.67 -60.34 1.06
CA GLY A 185 52.81 -59.67 0.08
C GLY A 185 52.46 -58.21 0.36
N GLU A 186 53.41 -57.32 0.03
CA GLU A 186 53.26 -55.92 -0.41
C GLU A 186 52.20 -54.99 0.24
N ASP A 187 52.72 -53.92 0.85
CA ASP A 187 52.00 -52.68 1.19
C ASP A 187 51.39 -52.02 -0.07
N VAL A 188 50.08 -52.20 -0.27
CA VAL A 188 49.32 -51.36 -1.21
C VAL A 188 48.76 -50.15 -0.46
N GLN A 189 49.53 -49.07 -0.45
CA GLN A 189 49.02 -47.74 -0.11
C GLN A 189 47.98 -47.32 -1.16
N LEU A 190 46.69 -47.50 -0.86
CA LEU A 190 45.62 -46.83 -1.62
C LEU A 190 45.69 -45.33 -1.36
N LYS A 191 46.13 -44.61 -2.38
CA LYS A 191 46.14 -43.15 -2.47
C LYS A 191 44.69 -42.67 -2.65
N ASP A 192 44.19 -41.92 -1.68
CA ASP A 192 42.87 -41.28 -1.73
C ASP A 192 42.92 -40.07 -2.68
N ASP A 193 42.78 -40.31 -3.98
CA ASP A 193 42.68 -39.27 -5.02
C ASP A 193 41.21 -38.87 -5.25
N TYR A 194 40.53 -38.37 -4.21
CA TYR A 194 39.14 -37.87 -4.33
C TYR A 194 38.91 -36.55 -3.61
N ASP A 195 39.74 -35.54 -3.91
CA ASP A 195 39.43 -34.14 -3.61
C ASP A 195 40.01 -33.21 -4.69
N GLU A 196 39.51 -33.29 -5.92
CA GLU A 196 39.70 -32.20 -6.89
C GLU A 196 38.52 -32.08 -7.87
N TYR A 197 37.48 -31.34 -7.44
CA TYR A 197 36.62 -30.56 -8.33
C TYR A 197 36.14 -29.32 -7.56
N ASN A 198 36.90 -28.22 -7.71
CA ASN A 198 36.39 -26.86 -7.59
C ASN A 198 36.10 -26.32 -9.00
#